data_AF-A0A7R9L165-F1
#
_entry.id   AF-A0A7R9L165-F1
#
_cell.length_a   1.000
_cell.length_b   1.000
_cell.length_c   1.000
_cell.angle_alpha   90.00
_cell.angle_beta   90.00
_cell.angle_gamma   90.00
#
_symmetry.space_group_name_H-M   'P 1'
#
loop_
_entity.id
_entity.type
_entity.pdbx_description
1 polymer ?
#
loop_
_entity_poly.entity_id
_entity_poly.type
_entity_poly.pdbx_seq_one_letter_code
_entity_poly.pdbx_strand_id
1 'polypeptide(L)'
;YEDIYHRLTTRDANTFYTSGQWMTEKGGGSDVAGGTETVAVSIGRDMFKLYGYKWFSSATDADIALTLGRIADEEGNGTRGLTLFFLKIRDEATKRLNEIDMIRLKDKLGTRQVPTAELLLDGTIAHKMSEEGRGVAAIANMLQITRIHNAIGSAAYMRRIISIARDYAQRRKAFGKPISDYPIHMQTLARMDVEAKGAFMLAFENVRLLGKQEMGLTSDEENLDWKRSEDRELWSLLDFTGESGFNDYMIASGKYGIRARSAHPVGDDDYDYADIADDGSDCVY
;
A
#
# COMPACT_ATOMS: atom_id res chain seq x y z
N TYR A 1 19.63 -0.39 -15.40
CA TYR A 1 18.42 0.25 -14.85
C TYR A 1 17.57 0.94 -15.92
N GLU A 2 18.14 1.55 -16.97
CA GLU A 2 17.36 2.21 -18.06
C GLU A 2 16.32 1.30 -18.74
N ASP A 3 16.67 0.06 -19.10
CA ASP A 3 15.71 -0.89 -19.69
C ASP A 3 14.48 -1.12 -18.78
N ILE A 4 14.71 -1.26 -17.48
CA ILE A 4 13.63 -1.48 -16.50
C ILE A 4 12.72 -0.25 -16.41
N TYR A 5 13.29 0.96 -16.38
CA TYR A 5 12.51 2.19 -16.40
C TYR A 5 11.60 2.26 -17.64
N HIS A 6 12.14 1.94 -18.82
CA HIS A 6 11.34 1.92 -20.05
C HIS A 6 10.23 0.87 -20.00
N ARG A 7 10.46 -0.31 -19.42
CA ARG A 7 9.43 -1.35 -19.28
C ARG A 7 8.35 -0.97 -18.26
N LEU A 8 8.69 -0.26 -17.18
CA LEU A 8 7.72 0.22 -16.20
C LEU A 8 6.87 1.40 -16.72
N THR A 9 7.36 2.15 -17.70
CA THR A 9 6.71 3.37 -18.23
C THR A 9 6.17 3.21 -19.65
N THR A 10 6.40 2.07 -20.29
CA THR A 10 5.88 1.79 -21.64
C THR A 10 4.36 1.70 -21.65
N ARG A 11 3.78 2.05 -22.80
CA ARG A 11 2.35 1.86 -23.09
C ARG A 11 2.08 0.62 -23.93
N ASP A 12 3.12 -0.10 -24.34
CA ASP A 12 2.99 -1.37 -25.05
C ASP A 12 2.79 -2.52 -24.05
N ALA A 13 1.58 -3.09 -24.05
CA ALA A 13 1.19 -4.17 -23.15
C ALA A 13 2.08 -5.42 -23.28
N ASN A 14 2.77 -5.64 -24.41
CA ASN A 14 3.62 -6.81 -24.61
C ASN A 14 4.97 -6.70 -23.89
N THR A 15 5.35 -5.48 -23.48
CA THR A 15 6.65 -5.19 -22.87
C THR A 15 6.54 -4.52 -21.50
N PHE A 16 5.30 -4.20 -21.10
CA PHE A 16 4.97 -3.54 -19.84
C PHE A 16 5.29 -4.42 -18.64
N TYR A 17 6.06 -3.87 -17.71
CA TYR A 17 6.39 -4.51 -16.44
C TYR A 17 5.60 -3.89 -15.29
N THR A 18 5.35 -4.71 -14.28
CA THR A 18 4.89 -4.26 -12.96
C THR A 18 5.93 -4.58 -11.88
N SER A 19 5.83 -3.91 -10.73
CA SER A 19 6.74 -4.11 -9.59
C SER A 19 5.98 -4.48 -8.33
N GLY A 20 6.46 -5.51 -7.64
CA GLY A 20 6.15 -5.77 -6.23
C GLY A 20 6.96 -4.90 -5.28
N GLN A 21 6.51 -4.81 -4.04
CA GLN A 21 7.20 -4.14 -2.92
C GLN A 21 7.14 -5.07 -1.71
N TRP A 22 8.27 -5.64 -1.32
CA TRP A 22 8.34 -6.68 -0.28
C TRP A 22 9.05 -6.13 0.95
N MET A 23 8.32 -5.35 1.74
CA MET A 23 8.84 -4.67 2.92
C MET A 23 8.47 -5.42 4.21
N THR A 24 7.22 -5.84 4.35
CA THR A 24 6.68 -6.46 5.56
C THR A 24 7.24 -7.85 5.80
N GLU A 25 7.79 -8.05 6.99
CA GLU A 25 8.22 -9.34 7.53
C GLU A 25 7.47 -9.65 8.83
N LYS A 26 7.66 -10.85 9.38
CA LYS A 26 6.95 -11.27 10.60
C LYS A 26 7.27 -10.38 11.80
N GLY A 27 8.48 -9.81 11.85
CA GLY A 27 8.90 -8.92 12.93
C GLY A 27 8.26 -7.53 12.87
N GLY A 28 7.59 -7.15 11.77
CA GLY A 28 6.86 -5.89 11.67
C GLY A 28 6.74 -5.32 10.26
N GLY A 29 5.60 -4.67 9.98
CA GLY A 29 5.33 -3.89 8.76
C GLY A 29 5.49 -2.38 8.98
N SER A 30 4.99 -1.85 10.10
CA SER A 30 5.13 -0.44 10.48
C SER A 30 6.57 -0.08 10.82
N ASP A 31 7.20 -0.89 11.69
CA ASP A 31 8.62 -0.79 12.00
C ASP A 31 9.42 -1.75 11.11
N VAL A 32 9.58 -1.40 9.83
CA VAL A 32 10.45 -2.16 8.93
C VAL A 32 11.90 -2.19 9.42
N ALA A 33 12.34 -1.16 10.15
CA ALA A 33 13.73 -1.01 10.60
C ALA A 33 14.07 -2.01 11.71
N GLY A 34 13.15 -2.26 12.63
CA GLY A 34 13.23 -3.31 13.64
C GLY A 34 12.84 -4.69 13.11
N GLY A 35 11.77 -4.77 12.31
CA GLY A 35 11.12 -6.03 11.93
C GLY A 35 11.74 -6.81 10.78
N THR A 36 12.62 -6.20 9.98
CA THR A 36 13.30 -6.89 8.86
C THR A 36 14.39 -7.83 9.38
N GLU A 37 14.32 -9.11 9.02
CA GLU A 37 15.30 -10.16 9.32
C GLU A 37 16.02 -10.67 8.08
N THR A 38 15.53 -10.36 6.87
CA THR A 38 16.20 -10.78 5.62
C THR A 38 17.67 -10.35 5.59
N VAL A 39 18.56 -11.32 5.33
CA VAL A 39 20.01 -11.15 5.21
C VAL A 39 20.41 -11.17 3.73
N ALA A 40 21.35 -10.29 3.36
CA ALA A 40 21.91 -10.17 2.03
C ALA A 40 23.41 -10.51 2.06
N VAL A 41 23.78 -11.62 1.42
CA VAL A 41 25.16 -12.09 1.32
C VAL A 41 25.75 -11.65 -0.01
N SER A 42 26.87 -10.92 0.00
CA SER A 42 27.52 -10.44 -1.23
C SER A 42 28.05 -11.61 -2.06
N ILE A 43 27.78 -11.57 -3.37
CA ILE A 43 28.34 -12.49 -4.38
C ILE A 43 29.07 -11.72 -5.49
N GLY A 44 29.34 -10.43 -5.26
CA GLY A 44 29.92 -9.50 -6.21
C GLY A 44 29.74 -8.06 -5.77
N ARG A 45 30.21 -7.11 -6.57
CA ARG A 45 30.25 -5.69 -6.19
C ARG A 45 28.88 -5.13 -5.76
N ASP A 46 27.85 -5.37 -6.57
CA ASP A 46 26.48 -4.89 -6.33
C ASP A 46 25.44 -6.01 -6.44
N MET A 47 25.87 -7.27 -6.33
CA MET A 47 25.02 -8.46 -6.43
C MET A 47 25.05 -9.24 -5.13
N PHE A 48 23.87 -9.66 -4.68
CA PHE A 48 23.66 -10.30 -3.40
C PHE A 48 22.72 -11.49 -3.56
N LYS A 49 22.86 -12.45 -2.65
CA LYS A 49 21.86 -13.48 -2.39
C LYS A 49 21.06 -13.09 -1.16
N LEU A 50 19.74 -13.05 -1.28
CA LEU A 50 18.83 -12.74 -0.19
C LEU A 50 18.32 -14.01 0.46
N TYR A 51 18.34 -14.02 1.79
CA TYR A 51 17.86 -15.09 2.65
C TYR A 51 16.90 -14.51 3.67
N GLY A 52 15.62 -14.85 3.59
CA GLY A 52 14.63 -14.27 4.49
C GLY A 52 13.19 -14.61 4.13
N TYR A 53 12.26 -14.15 4.97
CA TYR A 53 10.84 -14.47 4.84
C TYR A 53 10.00 -13.21 4.68
N LYS A 54 9.45 -13.00 3.49
CA LYS A 54 8.55 -11.87 3.20
C LYS A 54 7.12 -12.27 3.54
N TRP A 55 6.59 -11.65 4.59
CA TRP A 55 5.33 -12.04 5.21
C TRP A 55 4.11 -11.59 4.40
N PHE A 56 4.17 -10.41 3.80
CA PHE A 56 3.19 -9.91 2.84
C PHE A 56 3.88 -9.41 1.57
N SER A 57 3.70 -10.18 0.50
CA SER A 57 4.23 -9.85 -0.82
C SER A 57 3.07 -9.74 -1.79
N SER A 58 2.63 -8.51 -2.07
CA SER A 58 1.60 -8.24 -3.07
C SER A 58 2.17 -8.23 -4.49
N ALA A 59 1.32 -8.54 -5.47
CA ALA A 59 1.67 -8.63 -6.88
C ALA A 59 2.82 -9.63 -7.15
N THR A 60 2.69 -10.86 -6.65
CA THR A 60 3.68 -11.94 -6.91
C THR A 60 3.71 -12.41 -8.36
N ASP A 61 2.77 -11.94 -9.16
CA ASP A 61 2.72 -12.02 -10.62
C ASP A 61 3.51 -10.92 -11.33
N ALA A 62 4.09 -9.96 -10.59
CA ALA A 62 4.92 -8.92 -11.15
C ALA A 62 6.24 -9.44 -11.75
N ASP A 63 6.90 -8.58 -12.53
CA ASP A 63 8.15 -8.90 -13.22
C ASP A 63 9.37 -8.67 -12.32
N ILE A 64 9.28 -7.64 -11.47
CA ILE A 64 10.34 -7.22 -10.56
C ILE A 64 9.80 -6.97 -9.15
N ALA A 65 10.69 -6.88 -8.18
CA ALA A 65 10.36 -6.39 -6.85
C ALA A 65 11.48 -5.52 -6.27
N LEU A 66 11.07 -4.58 -5.41
CA LEU A 66 11.96 -3.90 -4.48
C LEU A 66 11.79 -4.48 -3.10
N THR A 67 12.88 -4.64 -2.36
CA THR A 67 12.86 -5.22 -1.01
C THR A 67 14.00 -4.68 -0.14
N LEU A 68 13.81 -4.72 1.18
CA LEU A 68 14.85 -4.39 2.15
C LEU A 68 15.53 -5.66 2.66
N GLY A 69 16.82 -5.53 2.95
CA GLY A 69 17.61 -6.57 3.61
C GLY A 69 18.81 -5.97 4.35
N ARG A 70 19.34 -6.75 5.28
CA ARG A 70 20.54 -6.44 6.07
C ARG A 70 21.74 -7.04 5.38
N ILE A 71 22.76 -6.26 5.08
CA ILE A 71 24.00 -6.82 4.55
C ILE A 71 24.64 -7.69 5.63
N ALA A 72 25.07 -8.89 5.25
CA ALA A 72 25.76 -9.81 6.14
C ALA A 72 27.12 -9.25 6.58
N ASP A 73 27.44 -9.37 7.86
CA ASP A 73 28.79 -9.17 8.38
C ASP A 73 29.69 -10.39 8.12
N GLU A 74 30.94 -10.35 8.61
CA GLU A 74 31.91 -11.43 8.42
C GLU A 74 31.47 -12.76 9.05
N GLU A 75 30.58 -12.73 10.05
CA GLU A 75 30.03 -13.90 10.73
C GLU A 75 28.74 -14.42 10.05
N GLY A 76 28.27 -13.71 9.01
CA GLY A 76 27.04 -14.04 8.28
C GLY A 76 25.77 -13.45 8.90
N ASN A 77 25.88 -12.63 9.95
CA ASN A 77 24.75 -12.00 10.62
C ASN A 77 24.33 -10.71 9.91
N GLY A 78 23.03 -10.40 9.90
CA GLY A 78 22.54 -9.16 9.32
C GLY A 78 22.97 -7.93 10.12
N THR A 79 23.61 -6.96 9.47
CA THR A 79 23.94 -5.66 10.08
C THR A 79 22.70 -4.84 10.47
N ARG A 80 22.87 -3.86 11.36
CA ARG A 80 21.76 -2.99 11.83
C ARG A 80 21.12 -2.17 10.70
N GLY A 81 21.89 -1.84 9.66
CA GLY A 81 21.45 -1.00 8.55
C GLY A 81 20.67 -1.78 7.49
N LEU A 82 19.53 -1.24 7.08
CA LEU A 82 18.80 -1.78 5.94
C LEU A 82 19.28 -1.17 4.63
N THR A 83 19.41 -2.02 3.63
CA THR A 83 19.80 -1.65 2.27
C THR A 83 18.66 -2.01 1.32
N LEU A 84 18.41 -1.17 0.32
CA LEU A 84 17.39 -1.41 -0.69
C LEU A 84 17.97 -2.30 -1.80
N PHE A 85 17.21 -3.31 -2.16
CA PHE A 85 17.53 -4.26 -3.21
C PHE A 85 16.45 -4.30 -4.28
N PHE A 86 16.88 -4.54 -5.50
CA PHE A 86 16.05 -4.82 -6.66
C PHE A 86 16.27 -6.25 -7.13
N LEU A 87 15.20 -6.94 -7.48
CA LEU A 87 15.27 -8.29 -8.03
C LEU A 87 14.25 -8.48 -9.16
N LYS A 88 14.60 -9.34 -10.12
CA LYS A 88 13.62 -9.91 -11.05
C LYS A 88 12.96 -11.10 -10.36
N ILE A 89 11.63 -11.19 -10.42
CA ILE A 89 10.87 -12.28 -9.78
C ILE A 89 11.10 -13.59 -10.54
N ARG A 90 11.21 -13.50 -11.87
CA ARG A 90 11.51 -14.63 -12.75
C ARG A 90 12.75 -14.39 -13.58
N ASP A 91 13.49 -15.45 -13.83
CA ASP A 91 14.56 -15.45 -14.82
C ASP A 91 13.97 -15.34 -16.24
N GLU A 92 14.57 -14.50 -17.08
CA GLU A 92 14.01 -14.21 -18.41
C GLU A 92 14.12 -15.38 -19.38
N ALA A 93 15.18 -16.18 -19.28
CA ALA A 93 15.45 -17.29 -20.19
C ALA A 93 14.65 -18.54 -19.82
N THR A 94 14.64 -18.89 -18.53
CA THR A 94 14.05 -20.13 -18.02
C THR A 94 12.61 -19.94 -17.53
N LYS A 95 12.17 -18.70 -17.30
CA LYS A 95 10.87 -18.33 -16.69
C LYS A 95 10.63 -18.90 -15.29
N ARG A 96 11.66 -19.50 -14.68
CA ARG A 96 11.64 -20.00 -13.30
C ARG A 96 11.69 -18.83 -12.33
N LEU A 97 11.16 -19.06 -11.13
CA LEU A 97 11.32 -18.11 -10.03
C LEU A 97 12.80 -17.98 -9.68
N ASN A 98 13.22 -16.78 -9.31
CA ASN A 98 14.60 -16.43 -8.94
C ASN A 98 14.91 -16.92 -7.51
N GLU A 99 14.96 -18.24 -7.31
CA GLU A 99 15.17 -18.87 -5.98
C GLU A 99 14.21 -18.29 -4.93
N ILE A 100 12.93 -18.20 -5.31
CA ILE A 100 11.83 -17.73 -4.47
C ILE A 100 10.84 -18.88 -4.33
N ASP A 101 10.58 -19.27 -3.08
CA ASP A 101 9.56 -20.25 -2.75
C ASP A 101 8.28 -19.54 -2.31
N MET A 102 7.20 -19.80 -3.05
CA MET A 102 5.86 -19.30 -2.69
C MET A 102 5.24 -20.25 -1.68
N ILE A 103 5.22 -19.85 -0.40
CA ILE A 103 4.74 -20.70 0.69
C ILE A 103 3.22 -20.89 0.60
N ARG A 104 2.49 -19.78 0.50
CA ARG A 104 1.04 -19.77 0.29
C ARG A 104 0.54 -18.41 -0.17
N LEU A 105 -0.62 -18.40 -0.83
CA LEU A 105 -1.42 -17.19 -1.00
C LEU A 105 -2.20 -16.90 0.29
N LYS A 106 -2.34 -15.61 0.62
CA LYS A 106 -3.18 -15.15 1.72
C LYS A 106 -4.66 -15.33 1.35
N ASP A 107 -5.48 -15.85 2.26
CA ASP A 107 -6.94 -15.77 2.14
C ASP A 107 -7.40 -14.42 2.71
N LYS A 108 -7.69 -13.48 1.82
CA LYS A 108 -7.94 -12.08 2.17
C LYS A 108 -9.44 -11.77 2.22
N LEU A 109 -9.81 -10.89 3.14
CA LEU A 109 -11.17 -10.34 3.26
C LEU A 109 -11.62 -9.61 1.99
N GLY A 110 -10.75 -8.77 1.42
CA GLY A 110 -10.94 -8.14 0.12
C GLY A 110 -9.65 -8.15 -0.70
N THR A 111 -9.54 -7.30 -1.73
CA THR A 111 -8.49 -7.35 -2.76
C THR A 111 -8.20 -8.77 -3.30
N ARG A 112 -9.22 -9.64 -3.33
CA ARG A 112 -9.08 -11.08 -3.64
C ARG A 112 -8.54 -11.33 -5.05
N GLN A 113 -8.63 -10.35 -5.95
CA GLN A 113 -8.04 -10.40 -7.28
C GLN A 113 -6.52 -10.22 -7.29
N VAL A 114 -5.95 -9.55 -6.29
CA VAL A 114 -4.51 -9.30 -6.20
C VAL A 114 -3.83 -10.49 -5.54
N PRO A 115 -2.86 -11.16 -6.18
CA PRO A 115 -2.14 -12.27 -5.55
C PRO A 115 -1.18 -11.74 -4.50
N THR A 116 -1.51 -11.96 -3.23
CA THR A 116 -0.65 -11.64 -2.09
C THR A 116 -0.18 -12.94 -1.47
N ALA A 117 1.13 -13.12 -1.34
CA ALA A 117 1.72 -14.36 -0.85
C ALA A 117 2.69 -14.15 0.31
N GLU A 118 2.93 -15.25 1.02
CA GLU A 118 4.13 -15.44 1.84
C GLU A 118 5.23 -16.00 0.96
N LEU A 119 6.40 -15.36 0.95
CA LEU A 119 7.55 -15.76 0.14
C LEU A 119 8.75 -16.08 1.02
N LEU A 120 9.40 -17.20 0.74
CA LEU A 120 10.71 -17.53 1.27
C LEU A 120 11.76 -17.20 0.19
N LEU A 121 12.71 -16.36 0.55
CA LEU A 121 13.89 -16.06 -0.25
C LEU A 121 15.00 -16.98 0.23
N ASP A 122 15.45 -17.90 -0.62
CA ASP A 122 16.54 -18.83 -0.30
C ASP A 122 17.63 -18.74 -1.37
N GLY A 123 18.43 -17.68 -1.27
CA GLY A 123 19.46 -17.40 -2.26
C GLY A 123 18.97 -16.60 -3.46
N THR A 124 17.83 -15.91 -3.32
CA THR A 124 17.27 -15.01 -4.35
C THR A 124 18.31 -13.98 -4.79
N ILE A 125 18.58 -13.91 -6.10
CA ILE A 125 19.57 -12.98 -6.64
C ILE A 125 18.98 -11.57 -6.69
N ALA A 126 19.66 -10.61 -6.09
CA ALA A 126 19.25 -9.22 -6.07
C ALA A 126 20.42 -8.25 -6.30
N HIS A 127 20.10 -7.06 -6.76
CA HIS A 127 21.03 -5.97 -6.99
C HIS A 127 20.87 -4.89 -5.94
N LYS A 128 21.98 -4.40 -5.38
CA LYS A 128 21.98 -3.27 -4.46
C LYS A 128 21.56 -1.99 -5.17
N MET A 129 20.58 -1.28 -4.62
CA MET A 129 20.04 -0.03 -5.18
C MET A 129 20.32 1.21 -4.33
N SER A 130 20.58 1.05 -3.04
CA SER A 130 20.92 2.16 -2.15
C SER A 130 22.34 2.03 -1.62
N GLU A 131 22.85 3.13 -1.05
CA GLU A 131 23.94 3.05 -0.09
C GLU A 131 23.56 2.12 1.07
N GLU A 132 24.58 1.50 1.65
CA GLU A 132 24.41 0.54 2.74
C GLU A 132 23.83 1.24 3.97
N GLY A 133 22.78 0.66 4.56
CA GLY A 133 22.07 1.27 5.68
C GLY A 133 21.15 2.44 5.33
N ARG A 134 21.04 2.82 4.05
CA ARG A 134 20.18 3.91 3.56
C ARG A 134 18.94 3.43 2.81
N GLY A 135 18.59 2.16 2.94
CA GLY A 135 17.47 1.54 2.23
C GLY A 135 16.11 2.17 2.53
N VAL A 136 15.82 2.47 3.81
CA VAL A 136 14.56 3.12 4.22
C VAL A 136 14.44 4.53 3.62
N ALA A 137 15.54 5.30 3.61
CA ALA A 137 15.56 6.62 3.00
C ALA A 137 15.38 6.54 1.47
N ALA A 138 16.00 5.56 0.82
CA ALA A 138 15.91 5.37 -0.62
C ALA A 138 14.51 4.97 -1.10
N ILE A 139 13.75 4.24 -0.27
CA ILE A 139 12.41 3.75 -0.63
C ILE A 139 11.29 4.76 -0.29
N ALA A 140 11.59 5.81 0.47
CA ALA A 140 10.60 6.79 0.95
C ALA A 140 9.79 7.44 -0.18
N ASN A 141 10.42 7.85 -1.27
CA ASN A 141 9.74 8.47 -2.41
C ASN A 141 8.69 7.52 -3.04
N MET A 142 9.00 6.23 -3.10
CA MET A 142 8.05 5.23 -3.61
C MET A 142 6.84 5.09 -2.68
N LEU A 143 7.05 5.11 -1.36
CA LEU A 143 5.97 5.07 -0.36
C LEU A 143 5.05 6.29 -0.48
N GLN A 144 5.59 7.47 -0.81
CA GLN A 144 4.79 8.67 -1.04
C GLN A 144 3.88 8.51 -2.26
N ILE A 145 4.44 8.02 -3.38
CA ILE A 145 3.68 7.78 -4.61
C ILE A 145 2.57 6.74 -4.37
N THR A 146 2.86 5.64 -3.68
CA THR A 146 1.85 4.61 -3.39
C THR A 146 0.76 5.11 -2.45
N ARG A 147 1.08 5.95 -1.45
CA ARG A 147 0.09 6.60 -0.58
C ARG A 147 -0.86 7.51 -1.36
N ILE A 148 -0.34 8.29 -2.31
CA ILE A 148 -1.17 9.12 -3.18
C ILE A 148 -2.09 8.26 -4.06
N HIS A 149 -1.58 7.16 -4.64
CA HIS A 149 -2.41 6.21 -5.38
C HIS A 149 -3.52 5.61 -4.50
N ASN A 150 -3.22 5.28 -3.24
CA ASN A 150 -4.22 4.78 -2.31
C ASN A 150 -5.30 5.83 -2.01
N ALA A 151 -4.91 7.08 -1.75
CA ALA A 151 -5.86 8.18 -1.51
C ALA A 151 -6.79 8.42 -2.71
N ILE A 152 -6.24 8.39 -3.93
CA ILE A 152 -7.03 8.47 -5.18
C ILE A 152 -8.00 7.28 -5.27
N GLY A 153 -7.52 6.06 -5.01
CA GLY A 153 -8.33 4.84 -5.01
C GLY A 153 -9.50 4.92 -4.03
N SER A 154 -9.24 5.31 -2.79
CA SER A 154 -10.28 5.49 -1.75
C SER A 154 -11.33 6.51 -2.19
N ALA A 155 -10.92 7.69 -2.66
CA ALA A 155 -11.85 8.71 -3.16
C ALA A 155 -12.69 8.21 -4.34
N ALA A 156 -12.10 7.43 -5.25
CA ALA A 156 -12.80 6.83 -6.38
C ALA A 156 -13.86 5.80 -5.92
N TYR A 157 -13.55 4.96 -4.93
CA TYR A 157 -14.51 4.00 -4.38
C TYR A 157 -15.66 4.68 -3.63
N MET A 158 -15.37 5.72 -2.84
CA MET A 158 -16.41 6.56 -2.22
C MET A 158 -17.37 7.11 -3.29
N ARG A 159 -16.82 7.64 -4.38
CA ARG A 159 -17.62 8.14 -5.50
C ARG A 159 -18.44 7.04 -6.18
N ARG A 160 -17.84 5.86 -6.37
CA ARG A 160 -18.49 4.70 -6.98
C ARG A 160 -19.71 4.25 -6.18
N ILE A 161 -19.58 4.09 -4.86
CA ILE A 161 -20.70 3.61 -4.02
C ILE A 161 -21.82 4.64 -3.97
N ILE A 162 -21.52 5.93 -3.90
CA ILE A 162 -22.52 7.01 -3.91
C ILE A 162 -23.28 7.02 -5.24
N SER A 163 -22.57 6.82 -6.36
CA SER A 163 -23.20 6.73 -7.69
C SER A 163 -24.19 5.56 -7.76
N ILE A 164 -23.81 4.37 -7.28
CA ILE A 164 -24.70 3.21 -7.21
C ILE A 164 -25.89 3.49 -6.28
N ALA A 165 -25.62 3.98 -5.08
CA ALA A 165 -26.64 4.22 -4.06
C ALA A 165 -27.68 5.24 -4.53
N ARG A 166 -27.25 6.31 -5.22
CA ARG A 166 -28.14 7.32 -5.78
C ARG A 166 -29.06 6.74 -6.86
N ASP A 167 -28.51 5.94 -7.77
CA ASP A 167 -29.31 5.28 -8.81
C ASP A 167 -30.32 4.29 -8.19
N TYR A 168 -29.85 3.48 -7.23
CA TYR A 168 -30.71 2.54 -6.53
C TYR A 168 -31.81 3.24 -5.73
N ALA A 169 -31.52 4.39 -5.13
CA ALA A 169 -32.47 5.15 -4.32
C ALA A 169 -33.71 5.61 -5.10
N GLN A 170 -33.54 5.90 -6.39
CA GLN A 170 -34.63 6.32 -7.29
C GLN A 170 -35.52 5.14 -7.71
N ARG A 171 -35.00 3.91 -7.68
CA ARG A 171 -35.69 2.70 -8.16
C ARG A 171 -36.30 1.88 -7.03
N ARG A 172 -35.62 1.82 -5.88
CA ARG A 172 -36.06 1.03 -4.73
C ARG A 172 -37.23 1.73 -4.04
N LYS A 173 -38.37 1.07 -3.98
CA LYS A 173 -39.53 1.51 -3.19
C LYS A 173 -39.54 0.87 -1.81
N ALA A 174 -39.87 1.66 -0.79
CA ALA A 174 -40.22 1.20 0.55
C ALA A 174 -41.37 2.08 1.05
N PHE A 175 -42.30 1.52 1.82
CA PHE A 175 -43.47 2.24 2.35
C PHE A 175 -44.21 3.12 1.31
N GLY A 176 -44.37 2.60 0.09
CA GLY A 176 -45.22 3.19 -0.95
C GLY A 176 -44.54 4.16 -1.94
N LYS A 177 -43.28 4.59 -1.70
CA LYS A 177 -42.57 5.52 -2.61
C LYS A 177 -41.07 5.18 -2.72
N PRO A 178 -40.36 5.73 -3.73
CA PRO A 178 -38.91 5.60 -3.83
C PRO A 178 -38.20 6.03 -2.53
N ILE A 179 -37.12 5.33 -2.17
CA ILE A 179 -36.37 5.67 -0.95
C ILE A 179 -35.70 7.05 -1.05
N SER A 180 -35.49 7.56 -2.27
CA SER A 180 -35.06 8.95 -2.53
C SER A 180 -36.03 10.02 -1.99
N ASP A 181 -37.29 9.68 -1.73
CA ASP A 181 -38.30 10.65 -1.28
C ASP A 181 -38.36 10.77 0.26
N TYR A 182 -37.49 10.06 0.99
CA TYR A 182 -37.41 10.13 2.44
C TYR A 182 -36.27 11.06 2.87
N PRO A 183 -36.58 12.13 3.64
CA PRO A 183 -35.57 13.09 4.07
C PRO A 183 -34.37 12.46 4.80
N ILE A 184 -34.61 11.45 5.64
CA ILE A 184 -33.53 10.76 6.39
C ILE A 184 -32.55 10.01 5.46
N HIS A 185 -33.06 9.42 4.38
CA HIS A 185 -32.24 8.75 3.38
C HIS A 185 -31.41 9.77 2.59
N MET A 186 -32.05 10.87 2.19
CA MET A 186 -31.39 11.96 1.47
C MET A 186 -30.33 12.66 2.33
N GLN A 187 -30.57 12.86 3.63
CA GLN A 187 -29.58 13.42 4.55
C GLN A 187 -28.35 12.52 4.66
N THR A 188 -28.54 11.21 4.70
CA THR A 188 -27.44 10.24 4.74
C THR A 188 -26.60 10.29 3.47
N LEU A 189 -27.25 10.23 2.29
CA LEU A 189 -26.55 10.35 1.00
C LEU A 189 -25.85 11.69 0.83
N ALA A 190 -26.47 12.79 1.27
CA ALA A 190 -25.87 14.12 1.20
C ALA A 190 -24.60 14.22 2.05
N ARG A 191 -24.59 13.65 3.26
CA ARG A 191 -23.38 13.62 4.09
C ARG A 191 -22.26 12.84 3.42
N MET A 192 -22.55 11.64 2.91
CA MET A 192 -21.56 10.83 2.18
C MET A 192 -21.01 11.57 0.95
N ASP A 193 -21.85 12.29 0.21
CA ASP A 193 -21.41 13.07 -0.96
C ASP A 193 -20.53 14.27 -0.59
N VAL A 194 -20.78 14.93 0.55
CA VAL A 194 -19.90 15.98 1.07
C VAL A 194 -18.54 15.40 1.46
N GLU A 195 -18.52 14.29 2.21
CA GLU A 195 -17.30 13.60 2.63
C GLU A 195 -16.47 13.14 1.41
N ALA A 196 -17.12 12.55 0.41
CA ALA A 196 -16.45 12.10 -0.82
C ALA A 196 -15.87 13.26 -1.66
N LYS A 197 -16.55 14.42 -1.70
CA LYS A 197 -16.01 15.62 -2.35
C LYS A 197 -14.79 16.17 -1.61
N GLY A 198 -14.83 16.20 -0.27
CA GLY A 198 -13.69 16.60 0.54
C GLY A 198 -12.48 15.71 0.30
N ALA A 199 -12.66 14.38 0.36
CA ALA A 199 -11.61 13.41 0.06
C ALA A 199 -11.02 13.57 -1.35
N PHE A 200 -11.89 13.76 -2.37
CA PHE A 200 -11.45 14.02 -3.74
C PHE A 200 -10.60 15.28 -3.85
N MET A 201 -11.06 16.41 -3.27
CA MET A 201 -10.34 17.67 -3.34
C MET A 201 -8.96 17.59 -2.67
N LEU A 202 -8.87 16.95 -1.50
CA LEU A 202 -7.60 16.79 -0.79
C LEU A 202 -6.66 15.83 -1.51
N ALA A 203 -7.16 14.71 -2.05
CA ALA A 203 -6.35 13.79 -2.84
C ALA A 203 -5.76 14.47 -4.08
N PHE A 204 -6.56 15.27 -4.80
CA PHE A 204 -6.09 15.98 -6.00
C PHE A 204 -5.20 17.19 -5.68
N GLU A 205 -5.31 17.78 -4.49
CA GLU A 205 -4.33 18.77 -4.03
C GLU A 205 -2.95 18.13 -3.82
N ASN A 206 -2.90 16.93 -3.22
CA ASN A 206 -1.65 16.18 -3.10
C ASN A 206 -1.06 15.80 -4.47
N VAL A 207 -1.90 15.42 -5.45
CA VAL A 207 -1.47 15.20 -6.84
C VAL A 207 -0.89 16.48 -7.45
N ARG A 208 -1.51 17.63 -7.21
CA ARG A 208 -1.04 18.92 -7.70
C ARG A 208 0.34 19.27 -7.12
N LEU A 209 0.52 19.06 -5.81
CA LEU A 209 1.79 19.31 -5.12
C LEU A 209 2.90 18.35 -5.60
N LEU A 210 2.59 17.05 -5.72
CA LEU A 210 3.51 16.06 -6.28
C LEU A 210 3.98 16.48 -7.68
N GLY A 211 3.05 16.82 -8.57
CA GLY A 211 3.39 17.24 -9.93
C GLY A 211 4.24 18.52 -9.97
N LYS A 212 4.03 19.46 -9.04
CA LYS A 212 4.93 20.62 -8.89
C LYS A 212 6.31 20.23 -8.41
N GLN A 213 6.41 19.32 -7.44
CA GLN A 213 7.68 18.86 -6.89
C GLN A 213 8.51 18.13 -7.94
N GLU A 214 7.90 17.23 -8.71
CA GLU A 214 8.56 16.49 -9.80
C GLU A 214 9.09 17.43 -10.91
N MET A 215 8.42 18.57 -11.11
CA MET A 215 8.82 19.58 -12.09
C MET A 215 9.76 20.66 -11.53
N GLY A 216 10.07 20.64 -10.22
CA GLY A 216 10.88 21.67 -9.56
C GLY A 216 10.21 23.05 -9.51
N LEU A 217 8.87 23.09 -9.44
CA LEU A 217 8.05 24.30 -9.47
C LEU A 217 7.40 24.64 -8.13
N THR A 218 7.78 23.96 -7.05
CA THR A 218 7.25 24.23 -5.71
C THR A 218 7.81 25.52 -5.13
N SER A 219 6.93 26.35 -4.55
CA SER A 219 7.37 27.47 -3.70
C SER A 219 7.89 26.96 -2.34
N ASP A 220 8.55 27.83 -1.56
CA ASP A 220 8.99 27.48 -0.20
C ASP A 220 7.82 27.09 0.72
N GLU A 221 6.68 27.77 0.57
CA GLU A 221 5.46 27.45 1.31
C GLU A 221 4.87 26.10 0.89
N GLU A 222 4.83 25.82 -0.42
CA GLU A 222 4.37 24.52 -0.94
C GLU A 222 5.31 23.38 -0.56
N ASN A 223 6.62 23.63 -0.42
CA ASN A 223 7.57 22.65 0.09
C ASN A 223 7.34 22.34 1.57
N LEU A 224 6.90 23.32 2.37
CA LEU A 224 6.52 23.11 3.76
C LEU A 224 5.21 22.32 3.86
N ASP A 225 4.22 22.65 3.04
CA ASP A 225 2.96 21.92 3.00
C ASP A 225 3.14 20.50 2.47
N TRP A 226 4.00 20.30 1.47
CA TRP A 226 4.40 18.97 1.01
C TRP A 226 5.00 18.14 2.15
N LYS A 227 5.97 18.69 2.89
CA LYS A 227 6.56 18.00 4.06
C LYS A 227 5.52 17.68 5.14
N ARG A 228 4.55 18.57 5.37
CA ARG A 228 3.44 18.32 6.31
C ARG A 228 2.50 17.22 5.82
N SER A 229 2.28 17.13 4.51
CA SER A 229 1.45 16.08 3.92
C SER A 229 2.06 14.69 4.08
N GLU A 230 3.40 14.58 4.06
CA GLU A 230 4.15 13.35 4.34
C GLU A 230 3.92 12.85 5.79
N ASP A 231 3.84 13.78 6.74
CA ASP A 231 3.79 13.48 8.18
C ASP A 231 2.37 13.34 8.75
N ARG A 232 1.33 13.96 8.16
CA ARG A 232 0.01 14.06 8.82
C ARG A 232 -1.22 13.96 7.92
N GLU A 233 -1.22 14.56 6.73
CA GLU A 233 -2.46 14.68 5.93
C GLU A 233 -2.75 13.47 5.06
N LEU A 234 -1.72 12.80 4.53
CA LEU A 234 -1.91 11.50 3.89
C LEU A 234 -2.35 10.45 4.90
N TRP A 235 -1.79 10.48 6.10
CA TRP A 235 -2.23 9.65 7.22
C TRP A 235 -3.67 9.95 7.63
N SER A 236 -4.07 11.21 7.73
CA SER A 236 -5.46 11.54 8.08
C SER A 236 -6.48 11.18 6.98
N LEU A 237 -6.09 11.19 5.70
CA LEU A 237 -6.90 10.64 4.60
C LEU A 237 -6.99 9.12 4.67
N LEU A 238 -5.90 8.43 5.02
CA LEU A 238 -5.88 7.01 5.31
C LEU A 238 -6.80 6.72 6.51
N ASP A 239 -6.68 7.45 7.61
CA ASP A 239 -7.54 7.32 8.79
C ASP A 239 -9.02 7.63 8.49
N PHE A 240 -9.28 8.66 7.68
CA PHE A 240 -10.62 9.06 7.27
C PHE A 240 -11.30 8.03 6.36
N THR A 241 -10.51 7.35 5.54
CA THR A 241 -10.99 6.27 4.68
C THR A 241 -10.88 4.90 5.37
N GLY A 242 -10.19 4.82 6.52
CA GLY A 242 -9.58 3.62 7.06
C GLY A 242 -8.34 3.22 6.25
N GLU A 243 -7.24 2.80 6.88
CA GLU A 243 -6.27 1.93 6.20
C GLU A 243 -6.95 0.66 5.67
N SER A 244 -8.13 0.34 6.25
CA SER A 244 -9.14 -0.63 5.81
C SER A 244 -10.09 -0.15 4.71
N GLY A 245 -10.03 1.11 4.25
CA GLY A 245 -11.00 1.71 3.32
C GLY A 245 -11.13 1.00 1.98
N PHE A 246 -10.07 0.31 1.58
CA PHE A 246 -10.09 -0.56 0.41
C PHE A 246 -10.97 -1.81 0.62
N ASN A 247 -11.01 -2.36 1.83
CA ASN A 247 -11.80 -3.55 2.19
C ASN A 247 -13.19 -3.20 2.74
N ASP A 248 -13.32 -2.20 3.61
CA ASP A 248 -14.59 -1.85 4.25
C ASP A 248 -15.62 -1.28 3.27
N TYR A 249 -15.19 -0.51 2.26
CA TYR A 249 -16.09 -0.07 1.19
C TYR A 249 -16.50 -1.21 0.25
N MET A 250 -15.62 -2.19 0.02
CA MET A 250 -15.94 -3.40 -0.76
C MET A 250 -16.91 -4.32 0.03
N ILE A 251 -16.77 -4.43 1.35
CA ILE A 251 -17.70 -5.18 2.21
C ILE A 251 -19.06 -4.48 2.29
N ALA A 252 -19.08 -3.15 2.37
CA ALA A 252 -20.33 -2.37 2.33
C ALA A 252 -21.09 -2.50 1.01
N SER A 253 -20.40 -2.86 -0.09
CA SER A 253 -21.05 -3.20 -1.37
C SER A 253 -21.71 -4.60 -1.37
N GLY A 254 -21.43 -5.44 -0.36
CA GLY A 254 -21.94 -6.80 -0.23
C GLY A 254 -22.95 -7.05 0.89
N LYS A 255 -22.89 -6.31 2.01
CA LYS A 255 -23.86 -6.44 3.11
C LYS A 255 -24.14 -5.10 3.79
N TYR A 256 -25.45 -4.87 3.96
CA TYR A 256 -26.12 -3.80 4.72
C TYR A 256 -25.26 -3.07 5.77
N GLY A 257 -25.34 -1.74 5.71
CA GLY A 257 -24.40 -0.82 6.32
C GLY A 257 -24.20 -0.93 7.83
N ILE A 258 -22.95 -0.70 8.24
CA ILE A 258 -22.53 -0.36 9.60
C ILE A 258 -21.41 0.67 9.47
N ARG A 259 -21.48 1.72 10.30
CA ARG A 259 -20.43 2.73 10.50
C ARG A 259 -19.28 2.08 11.27
N ALA A 260 -18.06 2.08 10.73
CA ALA A 260 -16.85 1.89 11.54
C ALA A 260 -16.35 3.28 11.98
N ARG A 261 -16.23 3.50 13.30
CA ARG A 261 -15.44 4.61 13.86
C ARG A 261 -14.05 4.06 14.17
N SER A 262 -13.02 4.84 13.87
CA SER A 262 -11.62 4.60 14.23
C SER A 262 -11.44 4.35 15.73
N ALA A 263 -10.65 3.35 16.09
CA ALA A 263 -10.31 3.03 17.47
C ALA A 263 -9.14 3.90 17.95
N HIS A 264 -9.42 4.89 18.79
CA HIS A 264 -8.48 5.40 19.79
C HIS A 264 -9.24 5.78 21.07
N PRO A 265 -8.60 5.64 22.24
CA PRO A 265 -9.30 5.41 23.49
C PRO A 265 -9.80 6.72 24.11
N VAL A 266 -11.08 6.73 24.49
CA VAL A 266 -11.57 7.60 25.55
C VAL A 266 -12.21 6.69 26.60
N GLY A 267 -11.43 6.44 27.66
CA GLY A 267 -11.88 6.16 29.03
C GLY A 267 -12.91 5.06 29.28
N ASP A 268 -12.43 4.01 29.95
CA ASP A 268 -13.13 3.15 30.90
C ASP A 268 -14.24 2.24 30.36
N ASP A 269 -13.87 0.99 30.04
CA ASP A 269 -14.38 -0.23 30.69
C ASP A 269 -13.69 -1.49 30.11
N ASP A 270 -13.29 -2.39 31.01
CA ASP A 270 -12.44 -3.57 30.81
C ASP A 270 -12.85 -4.49 29.63
N TYR A 271 -12.08 -4.43 28.52
CA TYR A 271 -11.85 -5.56 27.61
C TYR A 271 -10.42 -5.49 27.07
N ASP A 272 -9.70 -6.60 27.23
CA ASP A 272 -8.31 -6.80 26.82
C ASP A 272 -8.18 -6.70 25.27
N TYR A 273 -7.86 -5.50 24.78
CA TYR A 273 -7.59 -5.18 23.36
C TYR A 273 -6.16 -4.64 23.26
N ALA A 274 -5.17 -5.54 23.31
CA ALA A 274 -3.76 -5.16 23.28
C ALA A 274 -3.02 -5.42 21.95
N ASP A 275 -3.65 -5.97 20.91
CA ASP A 275 -2.92 -6.44 19.71
C ASP A 275 -3.40 -5.85 18.35
N ILE A 276 -4.13 -4.72 18.31
CA ILE A 276 -4.75 -4.21 17.06
C ILE A 276 -4.18 -2.84 16.61
N ALA A 277 -3.15 -2.31 17.26
CA ALA A 277 -2.78 -0.89 17.09
C ALA A 277 -1.46 -0.58 16.36
N ASP A 278 -0.73 -1.55 15.80
CA ASP A 278 0.66 -1.30 15.37
C ASP A 278 1.03 -1.72 13.93
N ASP A 279 0.04 -1.76 13.04
CA ASP A 279 0.13 -2.40 11.73
C ASP A 279 -0.37 -1.49 10.60
N GLY A 280 0.55 -0.73 9.99
CA GLY A 280 0.33 0.09 8.80
C GLY A 280 0.36 -0.70 7.48
N SER A 281 0.01 -1.98 7.47
CA SER A 281 -0.13 -2.74 6.21
C SER A 281 -1.20 -3.83 6.17
N ASP A 282 -1.81 -4.28 7.27
CA ASP A 282 -2.68 -5.45 7.27
C ASP A 282 -3.96 -5.29 8.12
N CYS A 283 -5.10 -5.40 7.46
CA CYS A 283 -6.33 -5.85 8.09
C CYS A 283 -6.50 -7.35 7.78
N VAL A 284 -6.14 -8.20 8.74
CA VAL A 284 -6.45 -9.63 8.75
C VAL A 284 -7.10 -9.96 10.11
N TYR A 285 -8.29 -10.56 10.08
CA TYR A 285 -8.81 -11.34 11.21
C TYR A 285 -8.12 -12.70 11.24
#